data_AF-A0A9Q0QAB5-F1
#
_entry.id   AF-A0A9Q0QAB5-F1
#
_cell.length_a   1.000
_cell.length_b   1.000
_cell.length_c   1.000
_cell.angle_alpha   90.00
_cell.angle_beta   90.00
_cell.angle_gamma   90.00
#
_symmetry.space_group_name_H-M   'P 1'
#
loop_
_entity.id
_entity.type
_entity.pdbx_description
1 polymer ?
#
loop_
_entity_poly.entity_id
_entity_poly.type
_entity_poly.pdbx_seq_one_letter_code
_entity_poly.pdbx_strand_id
1 'polypeptide(L)'
;MKPGKTYKYRICNAGLKNTLNFRIQGHTMKLVEMEGSHVVQNVYESLDVHVGQCFSVLVTSNQAPKDYYMVASTRFSKQVLTAKGIIRYTNGKGPASPELPEAPVGWAWSLNQFRSFRWNLTASAARPNPQGSYHYGSINITRTIKLVNSASREGGKLRYAFNGVSHVNPETPLKIAEYYGIADKVFKYNTIQDMPPAKIGKVVIQPNVLNQTFRNFVEIIFENHEKSMQSYHLDGYSFFAVAIEPGTWTPEKRKNYNLLDAVSRTTIQVFPKSWAAILLTFDNAGMWNVRSEMWERAYLGQQLYVSVLSPELSLRDEYNIPDNALLCGKVKGLPQPKPYTI
;
A
#
# COMPACT_ATOMS: atom_id res chain seq x y z
N MET A 1 -11.75 2.30 30.20
CA MET A 1 -11.77 0.83 30.15
C MET A 1 -12.37 0.28 31.43
N LYS A 2 -13.31 -0.66 31.33
CA LYS A 2 -13.83 -1.43 32.47
C LYS A 2 -12.87 -2.61 32.70
N PRO A 3 -12.45 -2.89 33.95
CA PRO A 3 -11.58 -4.04 34.24
C PRO A 3 -12.13 -5.36 33.70
N GLY A 4 -11.25 -6.22 33.20
CA GLY A 4 -11.56 -7.54 32.66
C GLY A 4 -12.29 -7.53 31.30
N LYS A 5 -12.63 -6.36 30.73
CA LYS A 5 -13.26 -6.27 29.40
C LYS A 5 -12.20 -6.18 28.31
N THR A 6 -12.57 -6.63 27.11
CA THR A 6 -11.74 -6.56 25.91
C THR A 6 -12.31 -5.53 24.93
N TYR A 7 -11.43 -4.73 24.36
CA TYR A 7 -11.77 -3.62 23.47
C TYR A 7 -11.09 -3.80 22.11
N LYS A 8 -11.82 -3.56 21.02
CA LYS A 8 -11.27 -3.49 19.67
C LYS A 8 -10.78 -2.07 19.38
N TYR A 9 -9.50 -1.91 19.09
CA TYR A 9 -8.90 -0.67 18.61
C TYR A 9 -8.64 -0.77 17.12
N ARG A 10 -9.00 0.28 16.36
CA ARG A 10 -8.64 0.43 14.94
C ARG A 10 -7.58 1.52 14.85
N ILE A 11 -6.39 1.16 14.39
CA ILE A 11 -5.21 2.02 14.36
C ILE A 11 -4.85 2.22 12.90
N CYS A 12 -5.01 3.44 12.40
CA CYS A 12 -4.70 3.80 11.02
C CYS A 12 -3.65 4.91 11.00
N ASN A 13 -2.62 4.74 10.18
CA ASN A 13 -1.66 5.80 9.94
C ASN A 13 -2.08 6.64 8.72
N ALA A 14 -2.89 7.66 8.99
CA ALA A 14 -3.27 8.70 8.02
C ALA A 14 -2.27 9.88 7.97
N GLY A 15 -1.03 9.65 8.42
CA GLY A 15 0.04 10.64 8.33
C GLY A 15 0.53 10.82 6.90
N LEU A 16 1.49 11.73 6.70
CA LEU A 16 1.99 12.07 5.37
C LEU A 16 3.34 11.43 5.03
N LYS A 17 4.07 10.89 6.02
CA LYS A 17 5.50 10.58 5.86
C LYS A 17 6.04 9.45 6.72
N ASN A 18 5.82 9.52 8.03
CA ASN A 18 6.52 8.66 8.99
C ASN A 18 5.71 7.40 9.31
N THR A 19 6.40 6.27 9.46
CA THR A 19 5.85 5.14 10.23
C THR A 19 5.66 5.54 11.68
N LEU A 20 4.59 5.04 12.29
CA LEU A 20 4.32 5.20 13.71
C LEU A 20 4.50 3.85 14.41
N ASN A 21 5.27 3.80 15.49
CA ASN A 21 5.21 2.70 16.43
C ASN A 21 4.13 2.99 17.46
N PHE A 22 3.09 2.18 17.49
CA PHE A 22 1.99 2.24 18.44
C PHE A 22 2.14 1.18 19.52
N ARG A 23 1.91 1.54 20.78
CA ARG A 23 1.98 0.65 21.95
C ARG A 23 1.19 1.19 23.11
N ILE A 24 0.87 0.31 24.06
CA ILE A 24 0.09 0.66 25.25
C ILE A 24 0.87 0.20 26.48
N GLN A 25 1.13 1.11 27.40
CA GLN A 25 1.85 0.81 28.64
C GLN A 25 1.19 -0.35 29.38
N GLY A 26 1.95 -1.41 29.66
CA GLY A 26 1.49 -2.60 30.37
C GLY A 26 0.45 -3.46 29.65
N HIS A 27 0.12 -3.19 28.38
CA HIS A 27 -0.89 -3.97 27.66
C HIS A 27 -0.33 -4.50 26.35
N THR A 28 -0.58 -5.79 26.12
CA THR A 28 -0.37 -6.41 24.81
C THR A 28 -1.58 -6.20 23.90
N MET A 29 -1.34 -6.32 22.60
CA MET A 29 -2.32 -6.12 21.54
C MET A 29 -2.41 -7.41 20.72
N LYS A 30 -3.58 -8.04 20.69
CA LYS A 30 -3.85 -9.19 19.82
C LYS A 30 -4.31 -8.68 18.46
N LEU A 31 -3.51 -8.83 17.42
CA LEU A 31 -3.88 -8.44 16.05
C LEU A 31 -4.98 -9.36 15.52
N VAL A 32 -6.05 -8.79 14.96
CA VAL A 32 -7.19 -9.56 14.44
C VAL A 32 -7.59 -9.19 13.02
N GLU A 33 -7.14 -8.04 12.52
CA GLU A 33 -7.46 -7.53 11.19
C GLU A 33 -6.34 -6.63 10.69
N MET A 34 -6.10 -6.64 9.39
CA MET A 34 -5.13 -5.79 8.72
C MET A 34 -5.64 -5.42 7.33
N GLU A 35 -5.89 -4.13 7.09
CA GLU A 35 -6.39 -3.60 5.81
C GLU A 35 -7.57 -4.41 5.23
N GLY A 36 -8.54 -4.75 6.08
CA GLY A 36 -9.74 -5.52 5.69
C GLY A 36 -9.58 -7.05 5.71
N SER A 37 -8.36 -7.57 5.89
CA SER A 37 -8.09 -9.01 5.95
C SER A 37 -8.03 -9.54 7.38
N HIS A 38 -8.70 -10.68 7.63
CA HIS A 38 -8.61 -11.42 8.90
C HIS A 38 -7.29 -12.19 8.99
N VAL A 39 -6.48 -11.89 9.99
CA VAL A 39 -5.14 -12.49 10.12
C VAL A 39 -5.10 -13.57 11.18
N VAL A 40 -4.07 -14.42 11.13
CA VAL A 40 -3.72 -15.29 12.25
C VAL A 40 -3.43 -14.40 13.46
N GLN A 41 -4.07 -14.71 14.58
CA GLN A 41 -4.13 -13.81 15.73
C GLN A 41 -2.86 -13.86 16.58
N ASN A 42 -1.85 -13.12 16.17
CA ASN A 42 -0.62 -12.93 16.93
C ASN A 42 -0.75 -11.82 17.97
N VAL A 43 0.04 -11.91 19.04
CA VAL A 43 0.07 -10.93 20.14
C VAL A 43 1.36 -10.10 20.05
N TYR A 44 1.22 -8.79 20.16
CA TYR A 44 2.32 -7.82 20.03
C TYR A 44 2.33 -6.85 21.21
N GLU A 45 3.51 -6.42 21.64
CA GLU A 45 3.67 -5.34 22.63
C GLU A 45 3.65 -3.95 21.97
N SER A 46 4.09 -3.88 20.72
CA SER A 46 4.02 -2.68 19.89
C SER A 46 3.76 -3.07 18.44
N LEU A 47 3.31 -2.13 17.63
CA LEU A 47 3.07 -2.30 16.20
C LEU A 47 3.67 -1.12 15.43
N ASP A 48 4.50 -1.39 14.43
CA ASP A 48 4.89 -0.39 13.43
C ASP A 48 3.79 -0.32 12.36
N VAL A 49 3.12 0.82 12.27
CA VAL A 49 2.04 1.13 11.33
C VAL A 49 2.58 2.07 10.26
N HIS A 50 2.78 1.56 9.05
CA HIS A 50 3.29 2.37 7.93
C HIS A 50 2.21 3.28 7.36
N VAL A 51 2.61 4.36 6.68
CA VAL A 51 1.66 5.32 6.08
C VAL A 51 0.74 4.58 5.11
N GLY A 52 -0.57 4.81 5.25
CA GLY A 52 -1.62 4.14 4.47
C GLY A 52 -2.16 2.85 5.11
N GLN A 53 -1.48 2.30 6.14
CA GLN A 53 -1.90 1.04 6.76
C GLN A 53 -2.88 1.24 7.92
N CYS A 54 -3.77 0.25 8.07
CA CYS A 54 -4.71 0.14 9.17
C CYS A 54 -4.67 -1.27 9.79
N PHE A 55 -4.59 -1.33 11.12
CA PHE A 55 -4.69 -2.56 11.90
C PHE A 55 -5.88 -2.50 12.84
N SER A 56 -6.52 -3.66 13.08
CA SER A 56 -7.38 -3.81 14.26
C SER A 56 -6.78 -4.77 15.26
N VAL A 57 -6.76 -4.36 16.53
CA VAL A 57 -6.26 -5.14 17.65
C VAL A 57 -7.29 -5.28 18.76
N LEU A 58 -7.23 -6.38 19.50
CA LEU A 58 -7.96 -6.57 20.74
C LEU A 58 -7.01 -6.33 21.92
N VAL A 59 -7.47 -5.51 22.87
CA VAL A 59 -6.75 -5.18 24.11
C VAL A 59 -7.65 -5.52 25.29
N THR A 60 -7.16 -6.39 26.17
CA THR A 60 -7.88 -6.78 27.38
C THR A 60 -7.42 -5.93 28.55
N SER A 61 -8.38 -5.38 29.31
CA SER A 61 -8.13 -4.55 30.49
C SER A 61 -7.79 -5.41 31.71
N ASN A 62 -6.68 -6.13 31.65
CA ASN A 62 -6.24 -7.12 32.64
C ASN A 62 -5.17 -6.59 33.61
N GLN A 63 -4.86 -5.30 33.55
CA GLN A 63 -3.86 -4.69 34.43
C GLN A 63 -4.49 -4.14 35.71
N ALA A 64 -3.64 -3.78 36.68
CA ALA A 64 -4.08 -3.10 37.91
C ALA A 64 -4.93 -1.87 37.56
N PRO A 65 -6.01 -1.59 38.30
CA PRO A 65 -6.91 -0.50 37.95
C PRO A 65 -6.25 0.86 38.23
N LYS A 66 -5.65 1.46 37.19
CA LYS A 66 -5.08 2.81 37.15
C LYS A 66 -5.08 3.36 35.72
N ASP A 67 -4.55 4.56 35.51
CA ASP A 67 -4.37 5.11 34.17
C ASP A 67 -3.14 4.47 33.46
N TYR A 68 -3.18 4.41 32.13
CA TYR A 68 -2.09 3.89 31.29
C TYR A 68 -1.90 4.76 30.05
N TYR A 69 -0.65 4.96 29.62
CA TYR A 69 -0.38 5.69 28.37
C TYR A 69 -0.55 4.80 27.13
N MET A 70 -1.33 5.27 26.16
CA MET A 70 -1.16 4.90 24.75
C MET A 70 -0.07 5.79 24.18
N VAL A 71 0.89 5.20 23.47
CA VAL A 71 2.04 5.92 22.92
C VAL A 71 2.14 5.65 21.43
N ALA A 72 2.25 6.72 20.66
CA ALA A 72 2.60 6.67 19.25
C ALA A 72 3.87 7.48 19.05
N SER A 73 4.91 6.89 18.45
CA SER A 73 6.16 7.60 18.17
C SER A 73 6.64 7.38 16.75
N THR A 74 7.21 8.40 16.12
CA THR A 74 7.73 8.28 14.75
C THR A 74 8.90 7.30 14.68
N ARG A 75 8.94 6.51 13.61
CA ARG A 75 10.03 5.60 13.27
C ARG A 75 10.72 6.05 12.00
N PHE A 76 11.99 5.68 11.87
CA PHE A 76 12.81 5.90 10.66
C PHE A 76 13.03 7.38 10.29
N SER A 77 12.89 8.28 11.27
CA SER A 77 13.17 9.70 11.17
C SER A 77 14.35 10.08 12.07
N LYS A 78 15.10 11.15 11.72
CA LYS A 78 16.21 11.64 12.54
C LYS A 78 15.75 12.11 13.92
N GLN A 79 14.62 12.82 13.96
CA GLN A 79 13.98 13.27 15.19
C GLN A 79 12.82 12.31 15.49
N VAL A 80 12.76 11.83 16.74
CA VAL A 80 11.64 11.04 17.24
C VAL A 80 10.63 12.00 17.84
N LEU A 81 9.42 12.02 17.26
CA LEU A 81 8.28 12.72 17.82
C LEU A 81 7.38 11.71 18.51
N THR A 82 6.87 12.04 19.70
CA THR A 82 6.05 11.15 20.52
C THR A 82 4.75 11.84 20.91
N ALA A 83 3.64 11.18 20.66
CA ALA A 83 2.31 11.55 21.12
C ALA A 83 1.81 10.55 22.16
N LYS A 84 1.03 11.04 23.13
CA LYS A 84 0.46 10.24 24.22
C LYS A 84 -1.05 10.40 24.26
N GLY A 85 -1.76 9.30 24.47
CA GLY A 85 -3.15 9.28 24.91
C GLY A 85 -3.25 8.57 26.26
N ILE A 86 -4.34 8.78 27.00
CA ILE A 86 -4.55 8.12 28.30
C ILE A 86 -5.71 7.13 28.18
N ILE A 87 -5.45 5.89 28.57
CA ILE A 87 -6.46 4.89 28.88
C ILE A 87 -6.73 4.97 30.38
N ARG A 88 -7.97 5.34 30.75
CA ARG A 88 -8.41 5.35 32.15
C ARG A 88 -9.21 4.11 32.50
N TYR A 89 -8.83 3.41 33.55
CA TYR A 89 -9.66 2.35 34.12
C TYR A 89 -10.81 2.98 34.93
N THR A 90 -12.04 2.47 34.82
CA THR A 90 -13.22 3.09 35.47
C THR A 90 -13.14 3.12 36.99
N ASN A 91 -12.36 2.22 37.60
CA ASN A 91 -12.04 2.16 39.02
C ASN A 91 -10.56 2.49 39.30
N GLY A 92 -9.95 3.30 38.43
CA GLY A 92 -8.53 3.64 38.47
C GLY A 92 -8.10 4.31 39.77
N LYS A 93 -7.01 3.84 40.38
CA LYS A 93 -6.44 4.34 41.64
C LYS A 93 -5.11 5.04 41.42
N GLY A 94 -5.04 5.95 40.45
CA GLY A 94 -3.87 6.80 40.24
C GLY A 94 -3.46 6.97 38.77
N PRO A 95 -2.44 7.80 38.53
CA PRO A 95 -1.97 8.13 37.19
C PRO A 95 -1.19 6.97 36.55
N ALA A 96 -0.97 7.10 35.24
CA ALA A 96 -0.05 6.25 34.50
C ALA A 96 1.39 6.42 34.99
N SER A 97 2.20 5.35 34.85
CA SER A 97 3.63 5.47 35.15
C SER A 97 4.27 6.50 34.21
N PRO A 98 5.16 7.38 34.69
CA PRO A 98 5.84 8.36 33.84
C PRO A 98 6.78 7.69 32.82
N GLU A 99 7.24 6.47 33.09
CA GLU A 99 8.11 5.69 32.22
C GLU A 99 7.31 5.11 31.04
N LEU A 100 7.60 5.59 29.83
CA LEU A 100 6.94 5.12 28.62
C LEU A 100 7.60 3.83 28.14
N PRO A 101 6.85 2.85 27.62
CA PRO A 101 7.47 1.75 26.90
C PRO A 101 8.31 2.30 25.75
N GLU A 102 9.46 1.70 25.47
CA GLU A 102 10.31 2.11 24.36
C GLU A 102 9.78 1.58 23.02
N ALA A 103 10.06 2.31 21.94
CA ALA A 103 9.84 1.80 20.60
C ALA A 103 11.06 0.94 20.19
N PRO A 104 10.88 -0.12 19.38
CA PRO A 104 12.00 -0.87 18.84
C PRO A 104 13.00 0.01 18.07
N VAL A 105 14.25 -0.42 18.00
CA VAL A 105 15.34 0.29 17.30
C VAL A 105 15.62 -0.37 15.95
N GLY A 106 15.95 0.44 14.94
CA GLY A 106 16.24 -0.03 13.58
C GLY A 106 15.01 -0.57 12.85
N TRP A 107 15.18 -1.05 11.61
CA TRP A 107 14.07 -1.56 10.78
C TRP A 107 13.90 -3.08 10.83
N ALA A 108 14.87 -3.82 11.39
CA ALA A 108 14.82 -5.28 11.48
C ALA A 108 13.58 -5.80 12.24
N TRP A 109 13.19 -5.11 13.32
CA TRP A 109 11.97 -5.43 14.05
C TRP A 109 10.73 -5.29 13.17
N SER A 110 10.64 -4.22 12.37
CA SER A 110 9.54 -3.98 11.43
C SER A 110 9.50 -5.01 10.30
N LEU A 111 10.67 -5.45 9.81
CA LEU A 111 10.75 -6.56 8.86
C LEU A 111 10.25 -7.88 9.48
N ASN A 112 10.64 -8.17 10.72
CA ASN A 112 10.18 -9.38 11.42
C ASN A 112 8.67 -9.31 11.71
N GLN A 113 8.13 -8.12 12.02
CA GLN A 113 6.70 -7.90 12.12
C GLN A 113 6.01 -8.27 10.80
N PHE A 114 6.47 -7.75 9.66
CA PHE A 114 5.95 -8.15 8.35
C PHE A 114 5.99 -9.67 8.15
N ARG A 115 7.13 -10.31 8.45
CA ARG A 115 7.30 -11.76 8.33
C ARG A 115 6.41 -12.56 9.26
N SER A 116 5.94 -11.98 10.36
CA SER A 116 5.02 -12.65 11.30
C SER A 116 3.56 -12.59 10.85
N PHE A 117 3.21 -11.69 9.92
CA PHE A 117 1.84 -11.57 9.44
C PHE A 117 1.46 -12.74 8.54
N ARG A 118 0.33 -13.37 8.84
CA ARG A 118 -0.20 -14.53 8.13
C ARG A 118 -1.70 -14.37 7.95
N TRP A 119 -2.19 -14.69 6.77
CA TRP A 119 -3.62 -14.62 6.49
C TRP A 119 -4.32 -15.79 7.17
N ASN A 120 -5.43 -15.56 7.86
CA ASN A 120 -6.19 -16.67 8.43
C ASN A 120 -7.10 -17.26 7.36
N LEU A 121 -6.61 -18.29 6.66
CA LEU A 121 -7.35 -18.97 5.59
C LEU A 121 -8.62 -19.70 6.06
N THR A 122 -8.81 -19.86 7.38
CA THR A 122 -10.02 -20.45 7.97
C THR A 122 -11.04 -19.40 8.43
N ALA A 123 -10.63 -18.13 8.56
CA ALA A 123 -11.52 -17.05 8.92
C ALA A 123 -12.37 -16.69 7.70
N SER A 124 -13.70 -16.79 7.84
CA SER A 124 -14.73 -16.68 6.78
C SER A 124 -15.12 -18.03 6.18
N ALA A 125 -15.69 -18.91 7.01
CA ALA A 125 -16.25 -20.22 6.66
C ALA A 125 -17.50 -20.18 5.73
N ALA A 126 -17.73 -19.10 4.99
CA ALA A 126 -18.89 -18.95 4.12
C ALA A 126 -18.50 -18.44 2.73
N ARG A 127 -17.78 -19.27 1.95
CA ARG A 127 -18.14 -19.60 0.56
C ARG A 127 -17.58 -20.98 0.19
N PRO A 128 -18.42 -22.01 -0.02
CA PRO A 128 -18.06 -23.18 -0.81
C PRO A 128 -18.02 -22.75 -2.28
N ASN A 129 -16.99 -22.02 -2.68
CA ASN A 129 -16.74 -21.74 -4.08
C ASN A 129 -15.22 -21.81 -4.31
N PRO A 130 -14.73 -22.69 -5.21
CA PRO A 130 -13.31 -22.80 -5.56
C PRO A 130 -12.88 -21.61 -6.45
N GLN A 131 -13.19 -20.38 -6.04
CA GLN A 131 -12.72 -19.18 -6.72
C GLN A 131 -11.28 -18.89 -6.31
N GLY A 132 -10.35 -19.56 -7.00
CA GLY A 132 -9.05 -19.06 -7.48
C GLY A 132 -8.00 -18.48 -6.51
N SER A 133 -8.37 -17.84 -5.41
CA SER A 133 -7.43 -17.09 -4.57
C SER A 133 -6.77 -17.92 -3.46
N TYR A 134 -7.30 -19.09 -3.12
CA TYR A 134 -6.70 -19.96 -2.09
C TYR A 134 -5.38 -20.58 -2.54
N HIS A 135 -5.11 -20.61 -3.84
CA HIS A 135 -3.86 -21.09 -4.43
C HIS A 135 -3.27 -20.04 -5.38
N TYR A 136 -3.27 -18.76 -5.00
CA TYR A 136 -2.60 -17.72 -5.78
C TYR A 136 -1.13 -18.09 -6.08
N GLY A 137 -0.49 -18.84 -5.18
CA GLY A 137 0.85 -19.37 -5.35
C GLY A 137 1.06 -20.36 -6.49
N SER A 138 -0.01 -20.98 -7.01
CA SER A 138 0.05 -21.90 -8.16
C SER A 138 -0.33 -21.24 -9.49
N ILE A 139 -0.72 -19.96 -9.48
CA ILE A 139 -1.07 -19.23 -10.70
C ILE A 139 0.22 -18.76 -11.37
N ASN A 140 0.37 -19.05 -12.67
CA ASN A 140 1.53 -18.62 -13.44
C ASN A 140 1.57 -17.09 -13.57
N ILE A 141 2.70 -16.50 -13.21
CA ILE A 141 2.97 -15.07 -13.40
C ILE A 141 3.11 -14.81 -14.90
N THR A 142 2.23 -13.99 -15.48
CA THR A 142 2.25 -13.67 -16.92
C THR A 142 3.09 -12.43 -17.23
N ARG A 143 3.34 -11.57 -16.24
CA ARG A 143 4.17 -10.37 -16.37
C ARG A 143 4.82 -10.02 -15.04
N THR A 144 6.10 -9.63 -15.08
CA THR A 144 6.84 -9.11 -13.93
C THR A 144 7.23 -7.66 -14.21
N ILE A 145 6.90 -6.76 -13.29
CA ILE A 145 7.18 -5.33 -13.38
C ILE A 145 8.01 -4.92 -12.18
N LYS A 146 9.21 -4.42 -12.42
CA LYS A 146 10.10 -3.90 -11.39
C LYS A 146 10.02 -2.38 -11.37
N LEU A 147 9.54 -1.83 -10.26
CA LEU A 147 9.45 -0.39 -9.97
C LEU A 147 10.58 0.01 -9.02
N VAL A 148 11.62 0.60 -9.60
CA VAL A 148 12.80 1.09 -8.89
C VAL A 148 12.62 2.58 -8.61
N ASN A 149 12.83 2.99 -7.36
CA ASN A 149 12.81 4.39 -6.99
C ASN A 149 14.02 5.16 -7.52
N SER A 150 13.78 6.35 -8.04
CA SER A 150 14.84 7.32 -8.33
C SER A 150 14.47 8.72 -7.86
N ALA A 151 15.50 9.51 -7.60
CA ALA A 151 15.39 10.92 -7.22
C ALA A 151 16.41 11.72 -8.02
N SER A 152 15.99 12.84 -8.61
CA SER A 152 16.88 13.76 -9.31
C SER A 152 16.47 15.22 -9.10
N ARG A 153 17.32 16.15 -9.54
CA ARG A 153 16.99 17.57 -9.63
C ARG A 153 16.89 17.96 -11.10
N GLU A 154 15.66 18.03 -11.61
CA GLU A 154 15.40 18.50 -12.98
C GLU A 154 14.98 19.97 -12.95
N GLY A 155 15.71 20.83 -13.67
CA GLY A 155 15.44 22.27 -13.68
C GLY A 155 15.53 22.92 -12.28
N GLY A 156 16.46 22.44 -11.43
CA GLY A 156 16.63 22.91 -10.05
C GLY A 156 15.60 22.36 -9.05
N LYS A 157 14.52 21.72 -9.52
CA LYS A 157 13.44 21.19 -8.68
C LYS A 157 13.67 19.71 -8.37
N LEU A 158 13.51 19.32 -7.11
CA LEU A 158 13.55 17.91 -6.71
C LEU A 158 12.38 17.15 -7.35
N ARG A 159 12.66 15.99 -7.91
CA ARG A 159 11.69 15.06 -8.48
C ARG A 159 11.94 13.66 -7.97
N TYR A 160 10.86 12.91 -7.79
CA TYR A 160 10.90 11.48 -7.52
C TYR A 160 10.22 10.73 -8.66
N ALA A 161 10.70 9.53 -8.95
CA ALA A 161 10.29 8.80 -10.13
C ALA A 161 10.27 7.29 -9.88
N PHE A 162 9.50 6.60 -10.72
CA PHE A 162 9.64 5.16 -10.94
C PHE A 162 10.34 4.94 -12.26
N ASN A 163 11.41 4.13 -12.26
CA ASN A 163 12.16 3.74 -13.46
C ASN A 163 12.61 4.94 -14.32
N GLY A 164 12.88 6.09 -13.69
CA GLY A 164 13.32 7.31 -14.40
C GLY A 164 12.20 8.17 -14.97
N VAL A 165 10.92 7.84 -14.74
CA VAL A 165 9.79 8.72 -15.10
C VAL A 165 9.14 9.29 -13.85
N SER A 166 9.18 10.61 -13.74
CA SER A 166 8.48 11.39 -12.71
C SER A 166 7.11 11.79 -13.26
N HIS A 167 6.05 11.26 -12.68
CA HIS A 167 4.70 11.50 -13.15
C HIS A 167 4.28 12.97 -12.98
N VAL A 168 3.54 13.48 -13.96
CA VAL A 168 2.81 14.75 -13.88
C VAL A 168 1.40 14.54 -14.41
N ASN A 169 0.42 15.08 -13.69
CA ASN A 169 -0.96 15.03 -14.13
C ASN A 169 -1.12 15.94 -15.38
N PRO A 170 -1.64 15.42 -16.50
CA PRO A 170 -2.00 16.24 -17.64
C PRO A 170 -3.25 17.09 -17.33
N GLU A 171 -3.51 18.11 -18.16
CA GLU A 171 -4.71 18.95 -18.05
C GLU A 171 -6.02 18.17 -18.26
N THR A 172 -5.95 17.06 -19.02
CA THR A 172 -7.08 16.15 -19.27
C THR A 172 -6.91 14.91 -18.41
N PRO A 173 -7.83 14.57 -17.50
CA PRO A 173 -7.70 13.40 -16.64
C PRO A 173 -7.54 12.11 -17.44
N LEU A 174 -6.61 11.24 -17.02
CA LEU A 174 -6.19 10.05 -17.78
C LEU A 174 -7.36 9.15 -18.17
N LYS A 175 -8.23 8.82 -17.20
CA LYS A 175 -9.40 7.97 -17.44
C LYS A 175 -10.41 8.61 -18.40
N ILE A 176 -10.59 9.93 -18.30
CA ILE A 176 -11.51 10.65 -19.18
C ILE A 176 -10.94 10.69 -20.60
N ALA A 177 -9.61 10.88 -20.75
CA ALA A 177 -8.96 10.81 -22.05
C ALA A 177 -9.12 9.45 -22.73
N GLU A 178 -9.03 8.34 -21.96
CA GLU A 178 -9.32 6.99 -22.48
C GLU A 178 -10.78 6.82 -22.88
N TYR A 179 -11.72 7.23 -22.02
CA TYR A 179 -13.16 7.09 -22.28
C TYR A 179 -13.59 7.86 -23.55
N TYR A 180 -12.98 9.02 -23.80
CA TYR A 180 -13.21 9.82 -25.01
C TYR A 180 -12.42 9.35 -26.24
N GLY A 181 -11.61 8.27 -26.12
CA GLY A 181 -10.82 7.75 -27.25
C GLY A 181 -9.70 8.70 -27.72
N ILE A 182 -9.19 9.55 -26.83
CA ILE A 182 -8.14 10.53 -27.13
C ILE A 182 -6.88 10.34 -26.27
N ALA A 183 -6.67 9.14 -25.72
CA ALA A 183 -5.54 8.82 -24.86
C ALA A 183 -4.19 9.16 -25.52
N ASP A 184 -4.03 8.85 -26.81
CA ASP A 184 -2.85 9.14 -27.64
C ASP A 184 -2.52 10.64 -27.73
N LYS A 185 -3.50 11.51 -27.55
CA LYS A 185 -3.34 12.98 -27.53
C LYS A 185 -2.98 13.54 -26.15
N VAL A 186 -3.01 12.71 -25.11
CA VAL A 186 -2.83 13.11 -23.70
C VAL A 186 -1.62 12.43 -23.07
N PHE A 187 -1.43 11.13 -23.29
CA PHE A 187 -0.34 10.36 -22.71
C PHE A 187 0.09 9.20 -23.63
N LYS A 188 1.22 8.58 -23.29
CA LYS A 188 1.72 7.36 -23.94
C LYS A 188 1.70 6.22 -22.94
N TYR A 189 1.29 5.04 -23.38
CA TYR A 189 1.41 3.83 -22.57
C TYR A 189 2.86 3.35 -22.48
N ASN A 190 3.17 2.66 -21.39
CA ASN A 190 4.41 1.90 -21.20
C ASN A 190 5.68 2.74 -21.43
N THR A 191 5.68 3.96 -20.88
CA THR A 191 6.84 4.87 -20.92
C THR A 191 8.01 4.42 -20.07
N ILE A 192 7.82 3.39 -19.25
CA ILE A 192 8.86 2.73 -18.45
C ILE A 192 8.99 1.27 -18.87
N GLN A 193 10.18 0.72 -18.73
CA GLN A 193 10.44 -0.70 -18.95
C GLN A 193 10.02 -1.52 -17.74
N ASP A 194 9.50 -2.72 -17.99
CA ASP A 194 9.16 -3.70 -16.95
C ASP A 194 10.40 -4.10 -16.13
N MET A 195 11.56 -4.22 -16.78
CA MET A 195 12.84 -4.55 -16.14
C MET A 195 13.86 -3.45 -16.47
N PRO A 196 13.93 -2.37 -15.67
CA PRO A 196 14.84 -1.27 -15.95
C PRO A 196 16.31 -1.69 -15.75
N PRO A 197 17.26 -1.01 -16.42
CA PRO A 197 18.69 -1.24 -16.20
C PRO A 197 19.09 -0.84 -14.77
N ALA A 198 20.21 -1.42 -14.28
CA ALA A 198 20.71 -1.16 -12.93
C ALA A 198 21.03 0.33 -12.66
N LYS A 199 21.36 1.09 -13.71
CA LYS A 199 21.53 2.54 -13.65
C LYS A 199 20.39 3.20 -14.41
N ILE A 200 19.52 3.88 -13.68
CA ILE A 200 18.49 4.74 -14.25
C ILE A 200 19.15 6.03 -14.72
N GLY A 201 18.89 6.39 -15.97
CA GLY A 201 19.39 7.62 -16.59
C GLY A 201 18.71 8.89 -16.04
N LYS A 202 18.72 9.95 -16.86
CA LYS A 202 18.07 11.22 -16.54
C LYS A 202 16.57 11.02 -16.31
N VAL A 203 16.02 11.68 -15.30
CA VAL A 203 14.57 11.63 -15.03
C VAL A 203 13.81 12.42 -16.09
N VAL A 204 12.77 11.81 -16.64
CA VAL A 204 11.85 12.43 -17.58
C VAL A 204 10.54 12.76 -16.88
N ILE A 205 10.02 13.96 -17.09
CA ILE A 205 8.74 14.41 -16.50
C ILE A 205 7.65 14.27 -17.56
N GLN A 206 6.71 13.35 -17.33
CA GLN A 206 5.58 13.09 -18.25
C GLN A 206 4.49 12.26 -17.55
N PRO A 207 3.26 12.19 -18.08
CA PRO A 207 2.29 11.21 -17.64
C PRO A 207 2.87 9.79 -17.77
N ASN A 208 2.70 8.98 -16.73
CA ASN A 208 3.23 7.62 -16.63
C ASN A 208 2.06 6.65 -16.47
N VAL A 209 1.74 5.92 -17.54
CA VAL A 209 0.61 4.98 -17.59
C VAL A 209 1.11 3.63 -18.11
N LEU A 210 0.94 2.58 -17.30
CA LEU A 210 1.17 1.20 -17.68
C LEU A 210 -0.11 0.61 -18.26
N ASN A 211 -0.02 0.00 -19.43
CA ASN A 211 -1.12 -0.79 -19.98
C ASN A 211 -1.05 -2.20 -19.38
N GLN A 212 -2.16 -2.75 -18.88
CA GLN A 212 -2.29 -4.12 -18.42
C GLN A 212 -3.42 -4.85 -19.13
N THR A 213 -3.16 -6.12 -19.45
CA THR A 213 -4.20 -7.01 -19.95
C THR A 213 -5.15 -7.38 -18.83
N PHE A 214 -6.44 -7.19 -19.06
CA PHE A 214 -7.49 -7.58 -18.13
C PHE A 214 -7.39 -9.05 -17.73
N ARG A 215 -7.45 -9.31 -16.42
CA ARG A 215 -7.36 -10.63 -15.76
C ARG A 215 -6.01 -11.33 -15.82
N ASN A 216 -4.93 -10.62 -16.20
CA ASN A 216 -3.59 -11.16 -16.05
C ASN A 216 -3.16 -11.23 -14.58
N PHE A 217 -2.49 -12.32 -14.22
CA PHE A 217 -1.83 -12.47 -12.92
C PHE A 217 -0.39 -11.98 -13.01
N VAL A 218 -0.07 -10.93 -12.27
CA VAL A 218 1.19 -10.21 -12.41
C VAL A 218 1.96 -10.14 -11.10
N GLU A 219 3.27 -9.94 -11.25
CA GLU A 219 4.19 -9.68 -10.16
C GLU A 219 4.69 -8.24 -10.27
N ILE A 220 4.58 -7.48 -9.18
CA ILE A 220 5.19 -6.15 -9.07
C ILE A 220 6.25 -6.17 -7.98
N ILE A 221 7.48 -5.83 -8.36
CA ILE A 221 8.64 -5.72 -7.48
C ILE A 221 8.91 -4.25 -7.23
N PHE A 222 8.85 -3.82 -5.97
CA PHE A 222 9.30 -2.50 -5.57
C PHE A 222 10.72 -2.58 -5.05
N GLU A 223 11.68 -1.90 -5.68
CA GLU A 223 13.05 -1.83 -5.20
C GLU A 223 13.34 -0.46 -4.58
N ASN A 224 13.96 -0.47 -3.40
CA ASN A 224 14.37 0.72 -2.68
C ASN A 224 15.89 0.75 -2.48
N HIS A 225 16.59 1.49 -3.33
CA HIS A 225 18.03 1.70 -3.19
C HIS A 225 18.39 2.88 -2.29
N GLU A 226 17.43 3.55 -1.68
CA GLU A 226 17.69 4.72 -0.84
C GLU A 226 17.93 4.34 0.64
N LYS A 227 18.30 5.35 1.43
CA LYS A 227 18.43 5.24 2.90
C LYS A 227 17.11 5.47 3.63
N SER A 228 16.10 6.00 2.93
CA SER A 228 14.77 6.25 3.48
C SER A 228 13.84 5.08 3.18
N MET A 229 12.98 4.73 4.11
CA MET A 229 11.94 3.73 3.90
C MET A 229 10.89 4.28 2.92
N GLN A 230 10.30 3.39 2.11
CA GLN A 230 9.19 3.70 1.22
C GLN A 230 7.91 3.01 1.70
N SER A 231 6.76 3.55 1.31
CA SER A 231 5.44 2.91 1.43
C SER A 231 4.71 3.15 0.12
N TYR A 232 4.15 2.10 -0.47
CA TYR A 232 3.47 2.14 -1.76
C TYR A 232 2.06 1.59 -1.65
N HIS A 233 1.12 2.21 -2.35
CA HIS A 233 -0.29 1.85 -2.39
C HIS A 233 -0.74 1.65 -3.84
N LEU A 234 -1.73 0.77 -4.02
CA LEU A 234 -2.40 0.55 -5.29
C LEU A 234 -3.91 0.76 -5.11
N ASP A 235 -4.46 1.75 -5.79
CA ASP A 235 -5.90 2.01 -5.79
C ASP A 235 -6.65 0.87 -6.49
N GLY A 236 -7.89 0.60 -6.08
CA GLY A 236 -8.79 -0.34 -6.75
C GLY A 236 -8.49 -1.83 -6.58
N TYR A 237 -7.37 -2.17 -5.91
CA TYR A 237 -6.95 -3.56 -5.70
C TYR A 237 -6.43 -3.80 -4.29
N SER A 238 -6.69 -5.00 -3.79
CA SER A 238 -5.82 -5.64 -2.79
C SER A 238 -4.89 -6.63 -3.48
N PHE A 239 -3.69 -6.81 -2.95
CA PHE A 239 -2.66 -7.69 -3.47
C PHE A 239 -2.07 -8.59 -2.37
N PHE A 240 -1.47 -9.70 -2.77
CA PHE A 240 -0.70 -10.57 -1.88
C PHE A 240 0.69 -10.00 -1.68
N ALA A 241 1.00 -9.54 -0.46
CA ALA A 241 2.35 -9.09 -0.10
C ALA A 241 3.26 -10.27 0.23
N VAL A 242 3.90 -10.85 -0.79
CA VAL A 242 4.53 -12.19 -0.69
C VAL A 242 5.94 -12.17 -0.13
N ALA A 243 6.68 -11.06 -0.25
CA ALA A 243 8.04 -10.98 0.29
C ALA A 243 8.51 -9.54 0.50
N ILE A 244 9.38 -9.37 1.50
CA ILE A 244 10.25 -8.22 1.68
C ILE A 244 11.62 -8.76 2.10
N GLU A 245 12.69 -8.37 1.39
CA GLU A 245 14.05 -8.77 1.75
C GLU A 245 15.08 -7.65 1.52
N PRO A 246 16.18 -7.66 2.28
CA PRO A 246 17.34 -6.82 1.99
C PRO A 246 18.01 -7.18 0.66
N GLY A 247 18.65 -6.20 0.05
CA GLY A 247 19.42 -6.34 -1.19
C GLY A 247 18.61 -5.97 -2.44
N THR A 248 18.97 -6.58 -3.56
CA THR A 248 18.36 -6.38 -4.88
C THR A 248 17.60 -7.62 -5.28
N TRP A 249 16.45 -7.45 -5.94
CA TRP A 249 15.64 -8.59 -6.37
C TRP A 249 16.21 -9.23 -7.63
N THR A 250 16.22 -10.55 -7.63
CA THR A 250 16.50 -11.38 -8.81
C THR A 250 15.41 -12.47 -8.93
N PRO A 251 15.17 -13.05 -10.12
CA PRO A 251 14.14 -14.08 -10.29
C PRO A 251 14.26 -15.28 -9.34
N GLU A 252 15.47 -15.63 -8.91
CA GLU A 252 15.72 -16.73 -7.97
C GLU A 252 15.15 -16.46 -6.57
N LYS A 253 14.86 -15.20 -6.23
CA LYS A 253 14.25 -14.80 -4.95
C LYS A 253 12.81 -15.26 -4.80
N ARG A 254 12.13 -15.66 -5.88
CA ARG A 254 10.77 -16.23 -5.83
C ARG A 254 10.67 -17.46 -4.93
N LYS A 255 11.77 -18.20 -4.74
CA LYS A 255 11.84 -19.35 -3.81
C LYS A 255 11.55 -18.97 -2.35
N ASN A 256 11.68 -17.69 -2.00
CA ASN A 256 11.46 -17.18 -0.65
C ASN A 256 10.06 -16.57 -0.48
N TYR A 257 9.22 -16.59 -1.51
CA TYR A 257 7.90 -15.99 -1.43
C TYR A 257 6.99 -16.79 -0.51
N ASN A 258 6.19 -16.06 0.29
CA ASN A 258 5.04 -16.65 0.92
C ASN A 258 3.93 -16.84 -0.14
N LEU A 259 3.81 -18.06 -0.63
CA LEU A 259 2.84 -18.47 -1.65
C LEU A 259 1.61 -19.18 -1.08
N LEU A 260 1.50 -19.26 0.24
CA LEU A 260 0.41 -19.96 0.92
C LEU A 260 -0.57 -18.98 1.57
N ASP A 261 -0.07 -18.13 2.47
CA ASP A 261 -0.90 -17.33 3.36
C ASP A 261 -0.39 -15.88 3.51
N ALA A 262 0.16 -15.33 2.43
CA ALA A 262 0.44 -13.91 2.37
C ALA A 262 -0.86 -13.13 2.57
N VAL A 263 -0.83 -12.09 3.41
CA VAL A 263 -2.02 -11.30 3.68
C VAL A 263 -2.36 -10.46 2.45
N SER A 264 -3.63 -10.51 2.04
CA SER A 264 -4.19 -9.61 1.02
C SER A 264 -4.34 -8.20 1.61
N ARG A 265 -3.70 -7.21 0.99
CA ARG A 265 -3.56 -5.84 1.53
C ARG A 265 -3.49 -4.81 0.41
N THR A 266 -3.61 -3.53 0.75
CA THR A 266 -3.56 -2.43 -0.22
C THR A 266 -2.24 -1.63 -0.22
N THR A 267 -1.43 -1.81 0.83
CA THR A 267 -0.20 -1.02 1.04
C THR A 267 1.00 -1.90 1.40
N ILE A 268 2.16 -1.63 0.81
CA ILE A 268 3.42 -2.33 1.10
C ILE A 268 4.58 -1.37 1.35
N GLN A 269 5.31 -1.61 2.42
CA GLN A 269 6.54 -0.88 2.73
C GLN A 269 7.77 -1.51 2.07
N VAL A 270 8.78 -0.68 1.77
CA VAL A 270 10.10 -1.15 1.32
C VAL A 270 11.18 -0.49 2.16
N PHE A 271 11.87 -1.31 2.96
CA PHE A 271 12.94 -0.84 3.85
C PHE A 271 14.14 -0.28 3.08
N PRO A 272 15.03 0.48 3.73
CA PRO A 272 16.27 0.94 3.09
C PRO A 272 17.06 -0.22 2.50
N LYS A 273 17.60 -0.04 1.29
CA LYS A 273 18.44 -1.04 0.60
C LYS A 273 17.77 -2.43 0.50
N SER A 274 16.47 -2.46 0.24
CA SER A 274 15.64 -3.66 0.24
C SER A 274 14.68 -3.64 -0.95
N TRP A 275 13.99 -4.76 -1.16
CA TRP A 275 12.91 -4.89 -2.14
C TRP A 275 11.67 -5.52 -1.51
N ALA A 276 10.52 -5.33 -2.14
CA ALA A 276 9.25 -5.95 -1.79
C ALA A 276 8.57 -6.50 -3.05
N ALA A 277 7.88 -7.63 -2.94
CA ALA A 277 7.14 -8.23 -4.04
C ALA A 277 5.66 -8.35 -3.69
N ILE A 278 4.81 -8.03 -4.65
CA ILE A 278 3.37 -8.26 -4.59
C ILE A 278 2.90 -9.10 -5.77
N LEU A 279 1.87 -9.92 -5.55
CA LEU A 279 1.16 -10.66 -6.58
C LEU A 279 -0.31 -10.26 -6.59
N LEU A 280 -0.88 -10.09 -7.78
CA LEU A 280 -2.29 -9.75 -7.95
C LEU A 280 -2.80 -10.09 -9.35
N THR A 281 -4.11 -10.20 -9.48
CA THR A 281 -4.80 -10.25 -10.76
C THR A 281 -5.36 -8.86 -11.08
N PHE A 282 -5.12 -8.33 -12.28
CA PHE A 282 -5.76 -7.09 -12.74
C PHE A 282 -7.17 -7.37 -13.30
N ASP A 283 -8.12 -7.72 -12.43
CA ASP A 283 -9.50 -8.10 -12.75
C ASP A 283 -10.55 -6.99 -12.55
N ASN A 284 -10.13 -5.77 -12.25
CA ASN A 284 -10.97 -4.58 -12.11
C ASN A 284 -10.63 -3.56 -13.23
N ALA A 285 -11.48 -3.47 -14.25
CA ALA A 285 -11.23 -2.59 -15.39
C ALA A 285 -11.31 -1.11 -14.96
N GLY A 286 -10.36 -0.30 -15.43
CA GLY A 286 -10.25 1.10 -15.02
C GLY A 286 -8.83 1.66 -15.09
N MET A 287 -8.65 2.81 -14.44
CA MET A 287 -7.39 3.55 -14.37
C MET A 287 -7.01 3.72 -12.90
N TRP A 288 -6.01 2.96 -12.46
CA TRP A 288 -5.70 2.76 -11.04
C TRP A 288 -4.32 3.31 -10.69
N ASN A 289 -4.22 4.09 -9.64
CA ASN A 289 -2.96 4.72 -9.26
C ASN A 289 -2.09 3.76 -8.44
N VAL A 290 -0.81 3.66 -8.81
CA VAL A 290 0.26 3.10 -7.97
C VAL A 290 1.11 4.28 -7.49
N ARG A 291 1.12 4.56 -6.20
CA ARG A 291 1.84 5.74 -5.66
C ARG A 291 2.59 5.46 -4.38
N SER A 292 3.55 6.33 -4.11
CA SER A 292 4.05 6.49 -2.74
C SER A 292 2.93 6.98 -1.82
N GLU A 293 2.79 6.36 -0.65
CA GLU A 293 1.98 6.88 0.46
C GLU A 293 2.69 8.01 1.20
N MET A 294 3.96 8.28 0.89
CA MET A 294 4.63 9.50 1.35
C MET A 294 4.20 10.65 0.43
N TRP A 295 3.35 11.54 0.95
CA TRP A 295 2.66 12.54 0.14
C TRP A 295 3.62 13.49 -0.58
N GLU A 296 4.74 13.86 0.06
CA GLU A 296 5.73 14.70 -0.61
C GLU A 296 6.35 14.02 -1.83
N ARG A 297 6.48 12.69 -1.82
CA ARG A 297 7.05 11.93 -2.94
C ARG A 297 6.03 11.75 -4.05
N ALA A 298 4.79 11.41 -3.70
CA ALA A 298 3.70 11.35 -4.67
C ALA A 298 3.50 12.70 -5.37
N TYR A 299 3.45 13.80 -4.61
CA TYR A 299 3.33 15.17 -5.13
C TYR A 299 4.47 15.53 -6.09
N LEU A 300 5.70 15.09 -5.78
CA LEU A 300 6.89 15.34 -6.59
C LEU A 300 7.10 14.31 -7.71
N GLY A 301 6.14 13.41 -7.96
CA GLY A 301 6.06 12.58 -9.16
C GLY A 301 6.26 11.07 -8.96
N GLN A 302 6.44 10.59 -7.72
CA GLN A 302 6.60 9.15 -7.44
C GLN A 302 5.26 8.40 -7.44
N GLN A 303 4.67 8.36 -8.62
CA GLN A 303 3.43 7.65 -8.89
C GLN A 303 3.39 7.24 -10.36
N LEU A 304 2.51 6.30 -10.69
CA LEU A 304 2.12 5.96 -12.04
C LEU A 304 0.67 5.50 -12.01
N TYR A 305 0.08 5.35 -13.18
CA TYR A 305 -1.24 4.73 -13.29
C TYR A 305 -1.16 3.42 -14.06
N VAL A 306 -2.05 2.52 -13.73
CA VAL A 306 -2.26 1.25 -14.40
C VAL A 306 -3.62 1.33 -15.08
N SER A 307 -3.61 1.28 -16.41
CA SER A 307 -4.81 1.14 -17.22
C SER A 307 -5.11 -0.33 -17.45
N VAL A 308 -6.32 -0.75 -17.11
CA VAL A 308 -6.85 -2.09 -17.31
C VAL A 308 -8.09 -1.96 -18.19
N LEU A 309 -7.92 -2.21 -19.49
CA LEU A 309 -9.02 -2.10 -20.45
C LEU A 309 -9.71 -3.46 -20.60
N SER A 310 -11.04 -3.48 -20.43
CA SER A 310 -11.83 -4.66 -20.79
C SER A 310 -11.98 -4.74 -22.32
N PRO A 311 -11.76 -5.92 -22.93
CA PRO A 311 -12.03 -6.11 -24.36
C PRO A 311 -13.50 -5.97 -24.73
N GLU A 312 -14.42 -6.20 -23.77
CA GLU A 312 -15.86 -6.19 -24.00
C GLU A 312 -16.48 -4.79 -23.92
N LEU A 313 -15.81 -3.84 -23.25
CA LEU A 313 -16.32 -2.48 -23.00
C LEU A 313 -17.79 -2.48 -22.52
N SER A 314 -18.08 -3.30 -21.51
CA SER A 314 -19.44 -3.54 -21.00
C SER A 314 -19.62 -3.01 -19.57
N LEU A 315 -20.88 -2.75 -19.21
CA LEU A 315 -21.27 -2.37 -17.84
C LEU A 315 -20.99 -3.44 -16.79
N ARG A 316 -20.70 -4.68 -17.20
CA ARG A 316 -20.25 -5.74 -16.29
C ARG A 316 -18.82 -5.49 -15.79
N ASP A 317 -17.98 -4.91 -16.63
CA ASP A 317 -16.55 -4.78 -16.37
C ASP A 317 -16.18 -3.35 -15.93
N GLU A 318 -16.82 -2.31 -16.49
CA GLU A 318 -16.60 -0.91 -16.10
C GLU A 318 -17.87 -0.06 -16.27
N TYR A 319 -18.14 0.84 -15.33
CA TYR A 319 -19.28 1.77 -15.42
C TYR A 319 -19.03 2.90 -16.42
N ASN A 320 -20.11 3.42 -17.00
CA ASN A 320 -20.06 4.68 -17.74
C ASN A 320 -19.62 5.85 -16.85
N ILE A 321 -19.02 6.86 -17.46
CA ILE A 321 -18.80 8.14 -16.76
C ILE A 321 -20.16 8.70 -16.33
N PRO A 322 -20.29 9.23 -15.10
CA PRO A 322 -21.52 9.89 -14.68
C PRO A 322 -21.87 11.08 -15.57
N ASP A 323 -23.16 11.32 -15.83
CA ASP A 323 -23.61 12.43 -16.69
C ASP A 323 -23.24 13.82 -16.14
N ASN A 324 -22.98 13.91 -14.84
CA ASN A 324 -22.51 15.12 -14.17
C ASN A 324 -20.97 15.18 -14.02
N ALA A 325 -20.22 14.33 -14.72
CA ALA A 325 -18.76 14.35 -14.69
C ALA A 325 -18.22 15.69 -15.21
N LEU A 326 -17.34 16.31 -14.43
CA LEU A 326 -16.68 17.56 -14.84
C LEU A 326 -15.66 17.28 -15.94
N LEU A 327 -15.78 17.98 -17.05
CA LEU A 327 -14.88 17.86 -18.20
C LEU A 327 -13.87 19.01 -18.25
N CYS A 328 -12.60 18.70 -18.49
CA CYS A 328 -11.52 19.67 -18.63
C CYS A 328 -10.47 19.24 -19.65
N GLY A 329 -9.56 20.15 -20.00
CA GLY A 329 -8.53 19.91 -21.01
C GLY A 329 -9.14 19.64 -22.40
N LYS A 330 -8.59 18.64 -23.10
CA LYS A 330 -8.92 18.31 -24.50
C LYS A 330 -10.31 17.71 -24.71
N VAL A 331 -10.99 17.27 -23.65
CA VAL A 331 -12.37 16.74 -23.75
C VAL A 331 -13.44 17.81 -23.54
N LYS A 332 -13.06 19.03 -23.14
CA LYS A 332 -14.03 20.10 -22.90
C LYS A 332 -14.74 20.47 -24.21
N GLY A 333 -16.06 20.34 -24.22
CA GLY A 333 -16.90 20.64 -25.39
C GLY A 333 -16.96 19.53 -26.44
N LEU A 334 -16.33 18.37 -26.21
CA LEU A 334 -16.54 17.19 -27.04
C LEU A 334 -17.90 16.55 -26.72
N PRO A 335 -18.59 15.98 -27.72
CA PRO A 335 -19.80 15.19 -27.47
C PRO A 335 -19.48 14.00 -26.56
N GLN A 336 -20.42 13.64 -25.67
CA GLN A 336 -20.27 12.47 -24.81
C GLN A 336 -20.14 11.21 -25.67
N PRO A 337 -19.13 10.34 -25.42
CA PRO A 337 -18.98 9.07 -26.11
C PRO A 337 -20.22 8.19 -25.92
N LYS A 338 -20.43 7.25 -26.85
CA LYS A 338 -21.50 6.28 -26.71
C LYS A 338 -21.30 5.49 -25.40
N PRO A 339 -22.31 5.38 -24.53
CA PRO A 339 -22.18 4.64 -23.30
C PRO A 339 -21.98 3.15 -23.57
N TYR A 340 -21.21 2.50 -22.70
CA TYR A 340 -21.16 1.05 -22.58
C TYR A 340 -22.55 0.50 -22.31
N THR A 341 -22.83 -0.66 -22.90
CA THR A 341 -24.08 -1.41 -22.72
C THR A 341 -23.81 -2.70 -21.94
N ILE A 342 -24.88 -3.37 -21.51
CA ILE A 342 -24.80 -4.69 -20.87
C ILE A 342 -24.32 -5.74 -21.86
#